data_AF-A0A9X2LSQ3-F1
#
_entry.id   AF-A0A9X2LSQ3-F1
#
_cell.length_a   1.000
_cell.length_b   1.000
_cell.length_c   1.000
_cell.angle_alpha   90.00
_cell.angle_beta   90.00
_cell.angle_gamma   90.00
#
_symmetry.space_group_name_H-M   'P 1'
#
loop_
_entity.id
_entity.type
_entity.pdbx_description
1 polymer ?
#
loop_
_entity_poly.entity_id
_entity_poly.type
_entity_poly.pdbx_seq_one_letter_code
_entity_poly.pdbx_strand_id
1 'polypeptide(L)' 'MRYSLFVHMERWDEEVSHRQLFENLTELALMAEAGGFGTVWIGEHHAM' A
#
# COMPACT_ATOMS: atom_id res chain seq x y z
N MET A 1 7.21 -20.91 -5.21
CA MET A 1 6.54 -20.40 -3.99
C MET A 1 5.75 -19.15 -4.39
N ARG A 2 4.56 -18.92 -3.84
CA ARG A 2 3.80 -17.67 -4.10
C ARG A 2 4.05 -16.70 -2.94
N TYR A 3 4.48 -15.49 -3.26
CA TYR A 3 4.65 -14.42 -2.29
C TYR A 3 3.42 -13.51 -2.30
N SER A 4 3.05 -13.00 -1.11
CA SER A 4 1.99 -12.02 -0.93
C SER A 4 2.54 -10.81 -0.18
N LEU A 5 2.04 -9.63 -0.51
CA LEU A 5 2.39 -8.38 0.15
C LEU A 5 1.27 -8.00 1.14
N PHE A 6 1.64 -7.65 2.36
CA PHE A 6 0.72 -7.04 3.33
C PHE A 6 1.26 -5.67 3.72
N VAL A 7 0.44 -4.62 3.57
CA VAL A 7 0.85 -3.24 3.77
C VAL A 7 -0.26 -2.42 4.44
N HIS A 8 0.15 -1.43 5.22
CA HIS A 8 -0.73 -0.45 5.84
C HIS A 8 -0.46 0.94 5.25
N MET A 9 -1.52 1.71 5.04
CA MET A 9 -1.40 3.14 4.75
C MET A 9 -1.38 3.90 6.07
N GLU A 10 -0.21 4.36 6.50
CA GLU A 10 -0.06 5.20 7.68
C GLU A 10 0.47 6.57 7.26
N ARG A 11 -0.24 7.63 7.69
CA ARG A 11 0.11 9.01 7.37
C ARG A 11 0.70 9.69 8.59
N TRP A 12 2.02 9.56 8.76
CA TRP A 12 2.74 10.23 9.85
C TRP A 12 3.23 11.63 9.46
N ASP A 13 3.37 11.92 8.17
CA ASP A 13 3.81 13.21 7.63
C ASP A 13 2.61 14.05 7.17
N GLU A 14 2.49 15.26 7.72
CA GLU A 14 1.42 16.18 7.39
C GLU A 14 1.58 16.86 6.01
N GLU A 15 2.78 16.84 5.42
CA GLU A 15 3.02 17.36 4.08
C GLU A 15 2.52 16.40 2.99
N VAL A 16 2.44 15.09 3.30
CA VAL A 16 1.90 14.08 2.39
C VAL A 16 0.38 14.17 2.39
N SER A 17 -0.25 14.45 1.26
CA SER A 17 -1.72 14.42 1.18
C SER A 17 -2.26 12.98 1.22
N HIS A 18 -3.48 12.79 1.71
CA HIS A 18 -4.17 11.49 1.65
C HIS A 18 -4.22 10.93 0.21
N ARG A 19 -4.39 11.82 -0.78
CA ARG A 19 -4.36 11.46 -2.20
C ARG A 19 -2.98 10.91 -2.60
N GLN A 20 -1.91 11.61 -2.26
CA GLN A 20 -0.55 11.16 -2.56
C GLN A 20 -0.28 9.79 -1.91
N LEU A 21 -0.70 9.59 -0.66
CA LEU A 21 -0.52 8.31 0.02
C LEU A 21 -1.26 7.18 -0.71
N PHE A 22 -2.46 7.44 -1.23
CA PHE A 22 -3.24 6.47 -2.00
C PHE A 22 -2.61 6.18 -3.38
N GLU A 23 -2.08 7.20 -4.05
CA GLU A 23 -1.33 7.06 -5.30
C GLU A 23 -0.07 6.20 -5.07
N ASN A 24 0.67 6.44 -3.99
CA ASN A 24 1.82 5.63 -3.59
C ASN A 24 1.43 4.16 -3.32
N LEU A 25 0.30 3.94 -2.64
CA LEU A 25 -0.19 2.57 -2.41
C LEU A 25 -0.49 1.88 -3.74
N THR A 26 -1.16 2.59 -4.66
CA THR A 26 -1.52 2.05 -5.99
C THR A 26 -0.26 1.70 -6.78
N GLU A 27 0.74 2.57 -6.76
CA GLU A 27 2.02 2.32 -7.43
C GLU A 27 2.73 1.09 -6.84
N LEU A 28 2.77 0.96 -5.51
CA LEU A 28 3.36 -0.20 -4.85
C LEU A 28 2.65 -1.51 -5.21
N ALA A 29 1.32 -1.50 -5.31
CA ALA A 29 0.55 -2.68 -5.73
C ALA A 29 0.90 -3.12 -7.16
N LEU A 30 1.05 -2.17 -8.08
CA LEU A 30 1.47 -2.45 -9.46
C LEU A 30 2.91 -2.97 -9.53
N MET A 31 3.81 -2.43 -8.70
CA MET A 31 5.18 -2.95 -8.60
C MET A 31 5.20 -4.38 -8.05
N ALA A 32 4.35 -4.69 -7.07
CA ALA A 32 4.23 -6.03 -6.52
C ALA A 32 3.71 -7.03 -7.58
N GLU A 33 2.71 -6.65 -8.37
CA GLU A 33 2.23 -7.44 -9.51
C GLU A 33 3.36 -7.70 -10.52
N ALA A 34 4.06 -6.65 -10.95
CA ALA A 34 5.21 -6.77 -11.86
C ALA A 34 6.34 -7.65 -11.27
N GLY A 35 6.50 -7.65 -9.95
CA GLY A 35 7.45 -8.48 -9.22
C GLY A 35 7.01 -9.94 -9.02
N GLY A 36 5.82 -10.33 -9.48
CA GLY A 36 5.31 -11.70 -9.39
C GLY A 36 4.62 -12.05 -8.06
N PHE A 37 4.20 -11.05 -7.28
CA PHE A 37 3.38 -11.27 -6.09
C PHE A 37 1.97 -11.70 -6.49
N GLY A 38 1.42 -12.65 -5.73
CA GLY A 38 0.11 -13.23 -6.05
C GLY A 38 -1.07 -12.53 -5.37
N THR A 39 -0.85 -11.72 -4.34
CA THR A 39 -1.90 -11.01 -3.60
C THR A 39 -1.32 -9.82 -2.84
N VAL A 40 -2.05 -8.70 -2.82
CA VAL A 40 -1.78 -7.53 -1.98
C VAL A 40 -2.92 -7.40 -0.97
N TRP A 41 -2.60 -7.38 0.32
CA TRP A 41 -3.54 -7.20 1.42
C TRP A 41 -3.32 -5.83 2.06
N ILE A 42 -4.42 -5.10 2.30
CA ILE A 42 -4.39 -3.77 2.92
C ILE A 42 -5.15 -3.81 4.25
N GLY A 43 -4.52 -3.32 5.32
CA GLY A 43 -5.21 -3.15 6.60
C GLY A 43 -6.06 -1.87 6.63
N GLU A 44 -7.31 -2.00 7.08
CA GLU A 44 -8.19 -0.87 7.42
C GLU A 44 -7.95 -0.44 8.86
N HIS A 45 -7.88 0.86 9.10
CA HIS A 45 -7.71 1.46 10.43
C HIS A 45 -8.71 2.60 10.62
N HIS A 46 -9.22 2.74 11.84
CA HIS A 46 -10.03 3.89 12.25
C HIS A 46 -9.28 4.64 13.35
N ALA A 47 -9.32 5.97 13.29
CA ALA A 47 -8.72 6.87 14.28
C ALA A 47 -7.18 6.77 14.43
N MET A 48 -6.46 6.53 13.33
CA MET A 48 -5.02 6.78 13.22
C MET A 48 -4.74 8.13 12.57
#